data_AF-A0A6P6GD13-F1
#
_entry.id   AF-A0A6P6GD13-F1
#
_cell.length_a   1.000
_cell.length_b   1.000
_cell.length_c   1.000
_cell.angle_alpha   90.00
_cell.angle_beta   90.00
_cell.angle_gamma   90.00
#
_symmetry.space_group_name_H-M   'P 1'
#
loop_
_entity.id
_entity.type
_entity.pdbx_description
1 polymer ?
#
loop_
_entity_poly.entity_id
_entity_poly.type
_entity_poly.pdbx_seq_one_letter_code
_entity_poly.pdbx_strand_id
1 'polypeptide(L)'
;MAKAVAYALLATAFVIFVVFAPANPPVPPNHPGINRRLGSSFGLSTFDPLVTKIQRYAEERKGYDHHQHDNIVGDDDDDDDDNNNNNGFANEIPDASQYFGEEGRLNITLRLIILFPLLDKSPKDGVVSTWELRSWITEQAVERLNYTTQKELASHDKNGDGVISFGEYLPQFSDEDIGIFICL
;
A
#
# COMPACT_ATOMS: atom_id res chain seq x y z
N MET A 1 -3.13 -43.33 -47.05
CA MET A 1 -2.83 -41.88 -47.20
C MET A 1 -3.88 -40.98 -46.53
N ALA A 2 -5.18 -41.29 -46.60
CA ALA A 2 -6.23 -40.45 -46.00
C ALA A 2 -6.11 -40.20 -44.48
N LYS A 3 -5.69 -41.21 -43.69
CA LYS A 3 -5.56 -41.07 -42.23
C LYS A 3 -4.44 -40.12 -41.81
N ALA A 4 -3.29 -40.17 -42.49
CA ALA A 4 -2.15 -39.31 -42.19
C ALA A 4 -2.46 -37.83 -42.47
N VAL A 5 -3.21 -37.56 -43.55
CA VAL A 5 -3.68 -36.20 -43.89
C VAL A 5 -4.69 -35.72 -42.86
N ALA A 6 -5.58 -36.59 -42.36
CA ALA A 6 -6.54 -36.22 -41.32
C ALA A 6 -5.84 -35.82 -40.01
N TYR A 7 -4.80 -36.55 -39.58
CA TYR A 7 -4.04 -36.18 -38.39
C TYR A 7 -3.24 -34.88 -38.58
N ALA A 8 -2.69 -34.65 -39.78
CA ALA A 8 -2.00 -33.41 -40.09
C ALA A 8 -2.94 -32.20 -40.00
N LEU A 9 -4.16 -32.32 -40.53
CA LEU A 9 -5.17 -31.25 -40.46
C LEU A 9 -5.70 -31.03 -39.03
N LEU A 10 -5.84 -32.10 -38.24
CA LEU A 10 -6.22 -31.99 -36.83
C LEU A 10 -5.14 -31.30 -36.01
N ALA A 11 -3.87 -31.63 -36.26
CA ALA A 11 -2.74 -31.02 -35.57
C ALA A 11 -2.60 -29.52 -35.91
N THR A 12 -2.74 -29.15 -37.19
CA THR A 12 -2.68 -27.73 -37.57
C THR A 12 -3.86 -26.93 -37.02
N ALA A 13 -5.07 -27.49 -37.03
CA ALA A 13 -6.23 -26.85 -36.43
C ALA A 13 -6.05 -26.64 -34.91
N PHE A 14 -5.47 -27.62 -34.20
CA PHE A 14 -5.19 -27.50 -32.76
C PHE A 14 -4.15 -26.41 -32.47
N VAL A 15 -3.07 -26.33 -33.27
CA VAL A 15 -2.06 -25.28 -33.11
C VAL A 15 -2.65 -23.89 -33.37
N ILE A 16 -3.49 -23.74 -34.41
CA ILE A 16 -4.19 -22.49 -34.69
C ILE A 16 -5.13 -22.13 -33.52
N PHE A 17 -5.86 -23.10 -32.98
CA PHE A 17 -6.74 -22.87 -31.83
C PHE A 17 -5.96 -22.41 -30.59
N VAL A 18 -4.78 -22.98 -30.31
CA VAL A 18 -3.95 -22.56 -29.17
C VAL A 18 -3.33 -21.17 -29.38
N VAL A 19 -2.91 -20.84 -30.61
CA VAL A 19 -2.28 -19.54 -30.92
C VAL A 19 -3.30 -18.40 -31.01
N PHE A 20 -4.49 -18.67 -31.52
CA PHE A 20 -5.56 -17.68 -31.67
C PHE A 20 -6.63 -17.75 -30.60
N ALA A 21 -6.49 -18.62 -29.59
CA ALA A 21 -7.36 -18.58 -28.41
C ALA A 21 -7.16 -17.22 -27.73
N PRO A 22 -8.21 -16.38 -27.63
CA PRO A 22 -8.13 -15.18 -26.83
C PRO A 22 -7.92 -15.62 -25.38
N ALA A 23 -6.71 -15.41 -24.88
CA ALA A 23 -6.45 -15.42 -23.45
C ALA A 23 -7.14 -14.18 -22.86
N ASN A 24 -8.46 -14.22 -22.76
CA ASN A 24 -9.16 -13.29 -21.91
C ASN A 24 -8.70 -13.63 -20.49
N PRO A 25 -7.92 -12.77 -19.82
CA PRO A 25 -7.72 -12.96 -18.40
C PRO A 25 -9.12 -12.99 -17.78
N PRO A 26 -9.41 -13.95 -16.88
CA PRO A 26 -10.65 -13.88 -16.13
C PRO A 26 -10.66 -12.51 -15.44
N VAL A 27 -11.56 -11.63 -15.89
CA VAL A 27 -11.92 -10.44 -15.14
C VAL A 27 -12.25 -10.95 -13.75
N PRO A 28 -11.46 -10.60 -12.72
CA PRO A 28 -11.75 -11.09 -11.39
C PRO A 28 -13.18 -10.64 -11.09
N PRO A 29 -14.06 -11.54 -10.62
CA PRO A 29 -15.36 -11.11 -10.18
C PRO A 29 -15.14 -10.03 -9.13
N ASN A 30 -15.82 -8.89 -9.28
CA ASN A 30 -16.06 -7.98 -8.17
C ASN A 30 -16.86 -8.75 -7.12
N HIS A 31 -16.15 -9.54 -6.34
CA HIS A 31 -16.65 -10.06 -5.09
C HIS A 31 -16.65 -8.88 -4.12
N PRO A 32 -17.80 -8.47 -3.58
CA PRO A 32 -17.81 -7.71 -2.35
C PRO A 32 -17.18 -8.64 -1.31
N GLY A 33 -15.89 -8.42 -1.06
CA GLY A 33 -15.07 -9.25 -0.22
C GLY A 33 -15.55 -9.13 1.21
N ILE A 34 -16.47 -10.04 1.56
CA ILE A 34 -16.78 -10.55 2.89
C ILE A 34 -15.62 -10.29 3.85
N ASN A 35 -15.86 -9.35 4.78
CA ASN A 35 -15.30 -9.22 6.12
C ASN A 35 -14.14 -10.18 6.44
N ARG A 36 -12.96 -9.95 5.82
CA ARG A 36 -11.72 -10.55 6.29
C ARG A 36 -11.11 -9.57 7.29
N ARG A 37 -11.33 -9.91 8.57
CA ARG A 37 -10.61 -9.39 9.75
C ARG A 37 -9.18 -8.95 9.40
N LEU A 38 -8.84 -7.70 9.72
CA LEU A 38 -7.54 -7.05 9.48
C LEU A 38 -7.15 -6.96 7.99
N GLY A 39 -8.02 -6.29 7.23
CA GLY A 39 -7.80 -5.94 5.84
C GLY A 39 -6.81 -4.78 5.69
N SER A 40 -5.53 -5.11 5.62
CA SER A 40 -4.55 -4.36 4.85
C SER A 40 -3.47 -5.37 4.53
N SER A 41 -3.11 -5.53 3.25
CA SER A 41 -1.84 -6.18 2.95
C SER A 41 -0.82 -5.49 3.84
N PHE A 42 -0.22 -6.20 4.79
CA PHE A 42 0.94 -5.68 5.47
C PHE A 42 1.96 -5.47 4.35
N GLY A 43 1.92 -4.29 3.70
CA GLY A 43 2.87 -3.82 2.71
C GLY A 43 4.26 -4.15 3.20
N LEU A 44 5.16 -4.51 2.31
CA LEU A 44 6.47 -5.05 2.66
C LEU A 44 7.10 -4.29 3.85
N SER A 45 7.71 -5.03 4.78
CA SER A 45 8.45 -4.39 5.88
C SER A 45 9.50 -3.47 5.27
N THR A 46 9.19 -2.18 5.24
CA THR A 46 10.09 -1.19 4.68
C THR A 46 11.22 -1.00 5.68
N PHE A 47 12.37 -1.57 5.32
CA PHE A 47 13.58 -1.54 6.15
C PHE A 47 14.14 -0.12 6.35
N ASP A 48 13.76 0.79 5.46
CA ASP A 48 14.26 2.16 5.41
C ASP A 48 13.24 3.18 5.95
N PRO A 49 13.56 3.93 7.01
CA PRO A 49 12.68 4.94 7.58
C PRO A 49 12.28 6.02 6.56
N LEU A 50 13.16 6.36 5.60
CA LEU A 50 12.85 7.36 4.58
C LEU A 50 11.69 6.89 3.70
N VAL A 51 11.78 5.67 3.17
CA VAL A 51 10.73 5.12 2.31
C VAL A 51 9.42 4.99 3.09
N THR A 52 9.50 4.62 4.37
CA THR A 52 8.34 4.60 5.27
C THR A 52 7.72 6.00 5.41
N LYS A 53 8.54 7.03 5.61
CA LYS A 53 8.09 8.43 5.73
C LYS A 53 7.45 8.90 4.42
N ILE A 54 8.13 8.72 3.29
CA ILE A 54 7.62 9.02 1.94
C ILE A 54 6.25 8.38 1.71
N GLN A 55 6.12 7.10 2.01
CA GLN A 55 4.86 6.39 1.82
C GLN A 55 3.75 6.97 2.69
N ARG A 56 4.02 7.25 3.97
CA ARG A 56 3.03 7.87 4.88
C ARG A 56 2.58 9.24 4.38
N TYR A 57 3.51 10.12 3.99
CA TYR A 57 3.18 11.43 3.43
C TYR A 57 2.36 11.33 2.14
N ALA A 58 2.69 10.38 1.25
CA ALA A 58 1.90 10.13 0.05
C ALA A 58 0.47 9.68 0.37
N GLU A 59 0.31 8.80 1.37
CA GLU A 59 -1.01 8.31 1.81
C GLU A 59 -1.85 9.42 2.44
N GLU A 60 -1.24 10.27 3.28
CA GLU A 60 -1.91 11.43 3.89
C GLU A 60 -2.39 12.42 2.83
N ARG A 61 -1.54 12.74 1.84
CA ARG A 61 -1.90 13.64 0.74
C ARG A 61 -3.06 13.10 -0.10
N LYS A 62 -3.04 11.81 -0.45
CA LYS A 62 -4.16 11.15 -1.16
C LYS A 62 -5.46 11.20 -0.36
N GLY A 63 -5.38 11.12 0.97
CA GLY A 63 -6.55 11.26 1.85
C GLY A 63 -7.17 12.66 1.80
N TYR A 64 -6.36 13.70 1.66
CA TYR A 64 -6.82 15.09 1.56
C TYR A 64 -7.51 15.39 0.22
N ASP A 65 -6.96 14.92 -0.90
CA ASP A 65 -7.48 15.23 -2.24
C ASP A 65 -8.86 14.60 -2.50
N HIS A 66 -9.19 13.48 -1.85
CA HIS A 66 -10.49 12.81 -2.04
C HIS A 66 -11.66 13.52 -1.32
N HIS A 67 -11.39 14.43 -0.37
CA HIS A 67 -12.44 15.15 0.37
C HIS A 67 -12.92 16.45 -0.29
N GLN A 68 -12.37 16.84 -1.44
CA GLN A 68 -12.76 18.09 -2.13
C GLN A 68 -13.64 17.90 -3.38
N HIS A 69 -13.89 16.66 -3.82
CA HIS A 69 -14.61 16.41 -5.09
C HIS A 69 -16.08 15.97 -4.96
N ASP A 70 -16.71 16.10 -3.80
CA ASP A 70 -18.13 15.70 -3.62
C ASP A 70 -19.16 16.84 -3.73
N ASN A 71 -18.75 18.04 -4.13
CA ASN A 71 -19.68 19.08 -4.54
C ASN A 71 -19.07 19.95 -5.64
N ILE A 72 -19.29 19.62 -6.91
CA ILE A 72 -19.63 20.55 -8.00
C ILE A 72 -19.92 19.72 -9.26
N VAL A 73 -21.14 19.90 -9.77
CA VAL A 73 -21.59 19.48 -11.10
C VAL A 73 -21.01 20.44 -12.14
N GLY A 74 -20.53 19.90 -13.26
CA GLY A 74 -19.97 20.64 -14.41
C GLY A 74 -18.50 20.98 -14.20
N ASP A 75 -17.64 21.02 -15.20
CA ASP A 75 -17.71 20.89 -16.65
C ASP A 75 -16.24 20.60 -17.05
N ASP A 76 -16.01 20.31 -18.32
CA ASP A 76 -14.72 20.09 -18.98
C ASP A 76 -13.47 20.74 -18.33
N ASP A 77 -12.36 20.00 -18.24
CA ASP A 77 -11.12 20.29 -18.97
C ASP A 77 -9.95 19.40 -18.51
N ASP A 78 -9.10 19.12 -19.49
CA ASP A 78 -7.85 18.40 -19.43
C ASP A 78 -6.93 18.84 -18.26
N ASP A 79 -6.22 17.86 -17.67
CA ASP A 79 -4.77 17.95 -17.48
C ASP A 79 -4.25 16.61 -16.95
N ASP A 80 -3.86 15.74 -17.89
CA ASP A 80 -2.82 14.75 -17.67
C ASP A 80 -1.49 15.51 -17.40
N ASP A 81 -1.32 16.05 -16.19
CA ASP A 81 -0.04 16.61 -15.74
C ASP A 81 0.88 15.47 -15.27
N ASP A 82 1.31 14.67 -16.25
CA ASP A 82 2.41 13.71 -16.15
C ASP A 82 3.74 14.51 -16.14
N ASN A 83 3.86 15.46 -15.21
CA ASN A 83 5.05 16.28 -15.06
C ASN A 83 5.90 15.70 -13.93
N ASN A 84 6.99 15.10 -14.39
CA ASN A 84 8.15 14.55 -13.70
C ASN A 84 8.79 15.51 -12.66
N ASN A 85 8.03 15.93 -11.66
CA ASN A 85 8.46 16.73 -10.51
C ASN A 85 8.81 15.82 -9.33
N ASN A 86 9.71 14.86 -9.55
CA ASN A 86 10.32 14.09 -8.46
C ASN A 86 11.02 15.01 -7.43
N ASN A 87 11.33 16.25 -7.82
CA ASN A 87 11.99 17.26 -6.96
C ASN A 87 11.02 18.01 -6.02
N GLY A 88 9.72 18.09 -6.33
CA GLY A 88 8.75 18.79 -5.48
C GLY A 88 8.37 17.95 -4.26
N PHE A 89 8.07 16.68 -4.50
CA PHE A 89 7.62 15.74 -3.47
C PHE A 89 8.68 15.49 -2.37
N ALA A 90 9.95 15.42 -2.75
CA ALA A 90 11.06 15.25 -1.81
C ALA A 90 11.33 16.50 -0.94
N ASN A 91 10.95 17.69 -1.40
CA ASN A 91 11.20 18.94 -0.68
C ASN A 91 10.11 19.24 0.38
N GLU A 92 8.93 18.64 0.22
CA GLU A 92 7.81 18.75 1.16
C GLU A 92 7.89 17.76 2.33
N ILE A 93 8.65 16.66 2.17
CA ILE A 93 8.88 15.69 3.23
C ILE A 93 10.04 16.18 4.09
N PRO A 94 9.83 16.48 5.38
CA PRO A 94 10.90 16.88 6.28
C PRO A 94 12.00 15.82 6.27
N ASP A 95 13.26 16.25 6.18
CA ASP A 95 14.42 15.36 6.16
C ASP A 95 14.52 14.40 4.95
N ALA A 96 13.68 14.50 3.91
CA ALA A 96 13.86 13.68 2.71
C ALA A 96 14.93 14.25 1.77
N SER A 97 15.09 15.57 1.73
CA SER A 97 16.07 16.28 0.90
C SER A 97 17.52 15.85 1.16
N GLN A 98 17.87 15.42 2.37
CA GLN A 98 19.21 14.94 2.72
C GLN A 98 19.62 13.63 2.01
N TYR A 99 18.66 12.92 1.40
CA TYR A 99 18.89 11.65 0.71
C TYR A 99 19.00 11.81 -0.82
N PHE A 100 18.69 12.99 -1.35
CA PHE A 100 18.80 13.28 -2.78
C PHE A 100 20.06 14.12 -3.04
N GLY A 101 20.73 13.86 -4.17
CA GLY A 101 21.83 14.70 -4.64
C GLY A 101 21.34 16.03 -5.22
N GLU A 102 22.26 16.93 -5.56
CA GLU A 102 21.97 18.24 -6.16
C GLU A 102 21.15 18.15 -7.47
N GLU A 103 21.26 17.01 -8.14
CA GLU A 103 20.56 16.64 -9.38
C GLU A 103 19.15 16.05 -9.15
N GLY A 104 18.65 16.00 -7.90
CA GLY A 104 17.34 15.46 -7.56
C GLY A 104 17.24 13.93 -7.61
N ARG A 105 18.36 13.23 -7.85
CA ARG A 105 18.42 11.76 -7.85
C ARG A 105 18.76 11.23 -6.46
N LEU A 106 18.25 10.03 -6.15
CA LEU A 106 18.55 9.35 -4.89
C LEU A 106 20.06 9.09 -4.77
N ASN A 107 20.68 9.64 -3.73
CA ASN A 107 22.08 9.41 -3.42
C ASN A 107 22.21 8.24 -2.44
N ILE A 108 22.51 7.06 -2.97
CA ILE A 108 22.61 5.82 -2.20
C ILE A 108 23.71 5.93 -1.11
N THR A 109 24.80 6.64 -1.40
CA THR A 109 25.90 6.83 -0.45
C THR A 109 25.45 7.65 0.75
N LEU A 110 24.77 8.79 0.53
CA LEU A 110 24.22 9.61 1.61
C LEU A 110 23.20 8.81 2.44
N ARG A 111 22.36 8.04 1.77
CA ARG A 111 21.40 7.15 2.43
C ARG A 111 22.08 6.12 3.34
N LEU A 112 23.15 5.48 2.89
CA LEU A 112 23.89 4.52 3.72
C LEU A 112 24.62 5.21 4.89
N ILE A 113 25.19 6.40 4.67
CA ILE A 113 25.83 7.20 5.73
C ILE A 113 24.85 7.55 6.84
N ILE A 114 23.59 7.80 6.51
CA ILE A 114 22.55 8.11 7.50
C ILE A 114 21.96 6.83 8.12
N LEU A 115 21.69 5.81 7.32
CA LEU A 115 21.02 4.60 7.78
C LEU A 115 21.93 3.73 8.67
N PHE A 116 23.19 3.54 8.29
CA PHE A 116 24.09 2.62 8.98
C PHE A 116 24.27 2.95 10.48
N PRO A 117 24.46 4.23 10.89
CA PRO A 117 24.51 4.61 12.30
C PRO A 117 23.20 4.40 13.09
N LEU A 118 22.05 4.24 12.40
CA LEU A 118 20.79 3.90 13.06
C LEU A 118 20.72 2.42 13.44
N LEU A 119 21.42 1.57 12.69
CA LEU A 119 21.53 0.14 12.96
C LEU A 119 22.64 -0.14 13.98
N ASP A 120 23.82 0.45 13.80
CA ASP A 120 25.00 0.29 14.67
C ASP A 120 24.84 1.13 15.96
N LYS A 121 24.08 0.59 16.93
CA LYS A 121 23.69 1.30 18.16
C LYS A 121 24.63 0.98 19.32
N SER A 122 24.96 -0.29 19.52
CA SER A 122 25.72 -0.72 20.70
C SER A 122 26.24 -2.16 20.58
N PRO A 123 27.57 -2.38 20.56
CA PRO A 123 28.63 -1.35 20.52
C PRO A 123 28.70 -0.65 19.17
N LYS A 124 29.11 0.63 19.12
CA LYS A 124 29.34 1.36 17.87
C LYS A 124 30.67 0.94 17.24
N ASP A 125 30.70 -0.24 16.64
CA ASP A 125 31.92 -0.88 16.14
C ASP A 125 32.03 -0.86 14.61
N GLY A 126 31.08 -0.24 13.92
CA GLY A 126 31.06 -0.15 12.47
C GLY A 126 30.61 -1.45 11.80
N VAL A 127 30.04 -2.40 12.54
CA VAL A 127 29.36 -3.58 11.98
C VAL A 127 27.93 -3.65 12.51
N VAL A 128 27.05 -4.36 11.80
CA VAL A 128 25.68 -4.60 12.28
C VAL A 128 25.61 -6.03 12.77
N SER A 129 25.53 -6.19 14.09
CA SER A 129 25.34 -7.48 14.72
C SER A 129 23.92 -8.03 14.50
N THR A 130 23.73 -9.33 14.72
CA THR A 130 22.40 -9.95 14.67
C THR A 130 21.44 -9.33 15.69
N TRP A 131 21.95 -8.90 16.85
CA TRP A 131 21.14 -8.28 17.89
C TRP A 131 20.65 -6.89 17.47
N GLU A 132 21.51 -6.09 16.87
CA GLU A 132 21.17 -4.77 16.35
C GLU A 132 20.16 -4.86 15.21
N LEU A 133 20.39 -5.76 14.26
CA LEU A 133 19.46 -5.99 13.16
C LEU A 133 18.09 -6.46 13.66
N ARG A 134 18.07 -7.37 14.65
CA ARG A 134 16.82 -7.81 15.29
C ARG A 134 16.10 -6.66 15.98
N SER A 135 16.83 -5.85 16.73
CA SER A 135 16.28 -4.69 17.45
C SER A 135 15.68 -3.70 16.46
N TRP A 136 16.41 -3.39 15.38
CA TRP A 136 15.95 -2.54 14.28
C TRP A 136 14.65 -3.05 13.64
N ILE A 137 14.62 -4.30 13.20
CA ILE A 137 13.43 -4.90 12.57
C ILE A 137 12.24 -4.87 13.53
N THR A 138 12.47 -5.14 14.82
CA THR A 138 11.42 -5.11 15.84
C THR A 138 10.87 -3.70 16.02
N GLU A 139 11.74 -2.70 16.15
CA GLU A 139 11.35 -1.29 16.27
C GLU A 139 10.53 -0.83 15.06
N GLN A 140 11.00 -1.13 13.84
CA GLN A 140 10.28 -0.79 12.61
C GLN A 140 8.92 -1.48 12.52
N ALA A 141 8.82 -2.74 12.94
CA ALA A 141 7.55 -3.46 12.98
C ALA A 141 6.57 -2.84 13.99
N VAL A 142 7.04 -2.49 15.19
CA VAL A 142 6.21 -1.86 16.23
C VAL A 142 5.72 -0.48 15.78
N GLU A 143 6.62 0.36 15.27
CA GLU A 143 6.27 1.71 14.80
C GLU A 143 5.18 1.65 13.72
N ARG A 144 5.35 0.73 12.77
CA ARG A 144 4.38 0.52 11.71
C ARG A 144 3.04 0.03 12.23
N LEU A 145 3.03 -0.99 13.09
CA LEU A 145 1.80 -1.52 13.68
C LEU A 145 1.05 -0.42 14.44
N ASN A 146 1.77 0.42 15.19
CA ASN A 146 1.20 1.56 15.89
C ASN A 146 0.59 2.57 14.91
N TYR A 147 1.31 2.95 13.85
CA TYR A 147 0.78 3.86 12.83
C TYR A 147 -0.50 3.31 12.19
N THR A 148 -0.51 2.05 11.75
CA THR A 148 -1.70 1.42 11.18
C THR A 148 -2.84 1.36 12.19
N THR A 149 -2.57 0.98 13.43
CA THR A 149 -3.59 0.93 14.48
C THR A 149 -4.23 2.30 14.72
N GLN A 150 -3.42 3.37 14.77
CA GLN A 150 -3.93 4.73 14.93
C GLN A 150 -4.78 5.16 13.73
N LYS A 151 -4.35 4.81 12.50
CA LYS A 151 -5.08 5.12 11.27
C LYS A 151 -6.43 4.40 11.20
N GLU A 152 -6.46 3.11 11.53
CA GLU A 152 -7.69 2.31 11.61
C GLU A 152 -8.61 2.79 12.72
N LEU A 153 -8.06 3.19 13.88
CA LEU A 153 -8.84 3.79 14.94
C LEU A 153 -9.48 5.10 14.44
N ALA A 154 -8.70 6.00 13.86
CA ALA A 154 -9.19 7.29 13.37
C ALA A 154 -10.19 7.17 12.19
N SER A 155 -10.13 6.10 11.40
CA SER A 155 -11.09 5.88 10.30
C SER A 155 -12.45 5.40 10.82
N HIS A 156 -12.47 4.62 11.90
CA HIS A 156 -13.67 4.00 12.46
C HIS A 156 -14.29 4.75 13.63
N ASP A 157 -13.48 5.30 14.54
CA ASP A 157 -13.91 6.08 15.71
C ASP A 157 -14.55 7.40 15.24
N LYS A 158 -15.88 7.44 15.21
CA LYS A 158 -16.66 8.60 14.72
C LYS A 158 -16.94 9.58 15.85
N ASN A 159 -17.05 9.08 17.07
CA ASN A 159 -17.37 9.89 18.24
C ASN A 159 -16.11 10.48 18.92
N GLY A 160 -14.91 10.01 18.56
CA GLY A 160 -13.62 10.47 19.04
C GLY A 160 -13.29 10.02 20.47
N ASP A 161 -13.90 8.94 20.97
CA ASP A 161 -13.70 8.44 22.33
C ASP A 161 -12.49 7.49 22.47
N GLY A 162 -11.83 7.16 21.36
CA GLY A 162 -10.66 6.30 21.30
C GLY A 162 -10.99 4.81 21.36
N VAL A 163 -12.25 4.42 21.25
CA VAL A 163 -12.68 3.03 21.09
C VAL A 163 -13.49 2.86 19.80
N ILE A 164 -13.55 1.63 19.28
CA ILE A 164 -14.40 1.31 18.13
C ILE A 164 -15.61 0.57 18.68
N SER A 165 -16.76 1.25 18.74
CA SER A 165 -18.03 0.62 19.08
C SER A 165 -18.50 -0.33 17.97
N PHE A 166 -19.43 -1.23 18.28
CA PHE A 166 -19.97 -2.16 17.27
C PHE A 166 -20.67 -1.41 16.13
N GLY A 167 -21.43 -0.35 16.43
CA GLY A 167 -22.08 0.47 15.42
C GLY A 167 -21.09 1.22 14.52
N GLU A 168 -19.95 1.66 15.06
CA GLU A 168 -18.87 2.27 14.27
C GLU A 168 -18.10 1.25 13.41
N TYR A 169 -17.97 0.02 13.89
CA TYR A 169 -17.34 -1.06 13.13
C TYR A 169 -18.23 -1.56 11.99
N LEU A 170 -19.55 -1.62 12.21
CA LEU A 170 -20.54 -2.13 11.25
C LEU A 170 -21.74 -1.17 11.15
N PRO A 171 -21.57 -0.02 10.47
CA PRO A 171 -22.59 1.03 10.39
C PRO A 171 -23.88 0.61 9.66
N GLN A 172 -23.89 -0.55 9.02
CA GLN A 172 -25.08 -1.11 8.37
C GLN A 172 -26.12 -1.69 9.33
N PHE A 173 -25.77 -1.95 10.59
CA PHE A 173 -26.71 -2.45 11.60
C PHE A 173 -27.28 -1.30 12.41
N SER A 174 -28.59 -1.28 12.60
CA SER A 174 -29.23 -0.30 13.49
C SER A 174 -29.14 -0.74 14.95
N ASP A 175 -29.39 0.18 15.87
CA ASP A 175 -29.38 -0.12 17.31
C ASP A 175 -30.37 -1.23 17.68
N GLU A 176 -31.48 -1.38 16.93
CA GLU A 176 -32.44 -2.46 17.10
C GLU A 176 -31.86 -3.84 16.73
N ASP A 177 -31.09 -3.92 15.65
CA ASP A 177 -30.42 -5.15 15.24
C ASP A 177 -29.34 -5.56 16.26
N ILE A 178 -28.61 -4.58 16.80
CA ILE A 178 -27.57 -4.79 17.80
C ILE A 178 -28.17 -5.27 19.13
N GLY A 179 -29.30 -4.71 19.53
CA GLY A 179 -30.03 -5.12 20.74
C GLY A 179 -30.47 -6.58 20.74
N ILE A 180 -30.77 -7.15 19.56
CA ILE A 180 -31.14 -8.56 19.40
C ILE A 180 -29.95 -9.50 19.66
N PHE A 181 -28.73 -9.10 19.32
CA PHE A 181 -27.52 -9.93 19.53
C PHE A 181 -26.99 -9.91 20.97
N ILE A 182 -27.24 -8.85 21.74
CA ILE A 182 -26.73 -8.71 23.12
C ILE A 182 -27.65 -9.40 24.15
N CYS A 183 -28.90 -9.73 23.79
CA CYS A 183 -29.87 -10.39 24.68
C CYS A 183 -29.91 -11.94 24.57
N LEU A 184 -28.98 -12.56 23.81
CA LEU A 184 -28.82 -14.03 23.69
C LEU A 184 -27.58 -14.49 24.45
#